data_AF-A0A931MMC5-F1
#
_entry.id   AF-A0A931MMC5-F1
#
_cell.length_a   1.000
_cell.length_b   1.000
_cell.length_c   1.000
_cell.angle_alpha   90.00
_cell.angle_beta   90.00
_cell.angle_gamma   90.00
#
_symmetry.space_group_name_H-M   'P 1'
#
loop_
_entity.id
_entity.type
_entity.pdbx_description
1 polymer ?
#
loop_
_entity_poly.entity_id
_entity_poly.type
_entity_poly.pdbx_seq_one_letter_code
_entity_poly.pdbx_strand_id
1 'polypeptide(L)' 'MSVYRTLYVRTLAAVQQRKLAVRDIACASALPEARIVSILEGEARDITLTELAGLCTALGMPPAALLRSA' A
#
# COMPACT_ATOMS: atom_id res chain seq x y z
N MET A 1 16.33 4.39 6.11
CA MET A 1 15.53 3.61 5.13
C MET A 1 14.59 4.59 4.43
N SER A 2 14.42 4.54 3.10
CA SER A 2 13.52 5.48 2.39
C SER A 2 12.06 5.23 2.77
N VAL A 3 11.27 6.29 2.92
CA VAL A 3 9.82 6.23 3.24
C VAL A 3 9.07 5.34 2.24
N TYR A 4 9.41 5.41 0.96
CA TYR A 4 8.82 4.55 -0.09
C TYR A 4 9.10 3.07 0.15
N ARG A 5 10.33 2.74 0.59
CA ARG A 5 10.69 1.36 0.92
C ARG A 5 9.94 0.87 2.17
N THR A 6 9.78 1.74 3.17
CA THR A 6 8.98 1.43 4.37
C THR A 6 7.53 1.15 3.99
N LEU A 7 6.92 2.01 3.17
CA LEU A 7 5.56 1.85 2.69
C LEU A 7 5.38 0.55 1.91
N TYR A 8 6.27 0.26 0.96
CA TYR A 8 6.29 -1.01 0.21
C TYR A 8 6.31 -2.22 1.16
N VAL A 9 7.30 -2.31 2.05
CA VAL A 9 7.48 -3.47 2.93
C VAL A 9 6.26 -3.68 3.83
N ARG A 10 5.72 -2.59 4.40
CA ARG A 10 4.54 -2.65 5.28
C ARG A 10 3.27 -3.02 4.52
N THR A 11 3.08 -2.45 3.33
CA THR A 11 1.93 -2.76 2.47
C THR A 11 1.97 -4.23 2.06
N LEU A 12 3.11 -4.72 1.58
CA LEU A 12 3.28 -6.11 1.19
C LEU A 12 3.03 -7.08 2.35
N ALA A 13 3.61 -6.81 3.52
CA ALA A 13 3.39 -7.63 4.71
C ALA A 13 1.92 -7.69 5.12
N ALA A 14 1.22 -6.54 5.08
CA ALA A 14 -0.20 -6.45 5.41
C ALA A 14 -1.08 -7.23 4.41
N VAL A 15 -0.76 -7.16 3.12
CA VAL A 15 -1.45 -7.92 2.06
C VAL A 15 -1.26 -9.42 2.23
N GLN A 16 -0.02 -9.86 2.49
CA GLN A 16 0.30 -11.27 2.70
C GLN A 16 -0.37 -11.83 3.96
N GLN A 17 -0.31 -11.11 5.08
CA GLN A 17 -0.92 -11.53 6.34
C GLN A 17 -2.44 -11.71 6.21
N ARG A 18 -3.10 -10.84 5.43
CA ARG A 18 -4.55 -10.86 5.24
C ARG A 18 -5.01 -11.65 4.02
N LYS A 19 -4.08 -12.21 3.23
CA LYS A 19 -4.35 -12.95 1.99
C LYS A 19 -5.23 -12.17 1.02
N LEU A 20 -5.03 -10.86 0.92
CA LEU A 20 -5.82 -9.99 0.03
C LEU A 20 -5.39 -10.18 -1.42
N ALA A 21 -6.35 -10.26 -2.34
CA ALA A 21 -6.06 -10.19 -3.76
C ALA A 21 -5.87 -8.75 -4.21
N VAL A 22 -5.06 -8.53 -5.25
CA VAL A 22 -4.83 -7.20 -5.85
C VAL A 22 -6.15 -6.53 -6.24
N ARG A 23 -7.08 -7.30 -6.81
CA ARG A 23 -8.42 -6.83 -7.20
C ARG A 23 -9.23 -6.31 -6.01
N ASP A 24 -9.16 -6.96 -4.86
CA ASP A 24 -9.89 -6.53 -3.66
C ASP A 24 -9.34 -5.21 -3.14
N ILE A 25 -8.01 -5.06 -3.16
CA ILE A 25 -7.32 -3.83 -2.77
C ILE A 25 -7.67 -2.71 -3.74
N ALA A 26 -7.64 -2.96 -5.05
CA ALA A 26 -8.00 -1.98 -6.08
C ALA A 26 -9.45 -1.48 -5.89
N CYS A 27 -10.39 -2.39 -5.64
CA CYS A 27 -11.78 -2.05 -5.35
C CYS A 27 -11.90 -1.17 -4.10
N ALA A 28 -11.29 -1.57 -2.98
CA ALA A 28 -11.40 -0.87 -1.71
C ALA A 28 -10.62 0.45 -1.64
N SER A 29 -9.54 0.59 -2.43
CA SER A 29 -8.70 1.79 -2.47
C SER A 29 -9.10 2.77 -3.58
N ALA A 30 -9.98 2.37 -4.49
CA ALA A 30 -10.28 3.08 -5.75
C ALA A 30 -9.03 3.37 -6.60
N LEU A 31 -8.01 2.51 -6.52
CA LEU A 31 -6.78 2.60 -7.30
C LEU A 31 -6.77 1.56 -8.43
N PRO A 32 -6.14 1.87 -9.58
CA PRO A 32 -5.93 0.89 -10.63
C PRO A 32 -5.09 -0.30 -10.14
N GLU A 33 -5.44 -1.53 -10.55
CA GLU A 33 -4.69 -2.74 -10.16
C GLU A 33 -3.21 -2.64 -10.52
N ALA A 34 -2.89 -2.11 -11.71
CA ALA A 34 -1.50 -1.89 -12.14
C ALA A 34 -0.72 -0.99 -11.16
N ARG A 35 -1.39 -0.02 -10.55
CA ARG A 35 -0.76 0.87 -9.56
C ARG A 35 -0.53 0.14 -8.24
N ILE A 36 -1.47 -0.68 -7.80
CA ILE A 36 -1.30 -1.55 -6.62
C ILE A 36 -0.11 -2.50 -6.83
N VAL A 37 -0.02 -3.15 -8.00
CA VAL A 37 1.11 -4.03 -8.34
C VAL A 37 2.44 -3.27 -8.26
N SER A 38 2.54 -2.08 -8.88
CA SER A 38 3.73 -1.25 -8.81
C SER A 38 4.16 -0.91 -7.36
N ILE A 39 3.20 -0.68 -6.46
CA ILE A 39 3.47 -0.46 -5.02
C ILE A 39 3.96 -1.75 -4.34
N LEU A 40 3.34 -2.89 -4.66
CA LEU A 40 3.68 -4.20 -4.10
C LEU A 40 4.98 -4.80 -4.65
N GLU A 41 5.49 -4.30 -5.77
CA GLU A 41 6.79 -4.66 -6.32
C GLU A 41 7.90 -3.68 -5.87
N GLY A 42 7.54 -2.60 -5.18
CA GLY A 42 8.48 -1.58 -4.70
C GLY A 42 8.95 -0.59 -5.77
N GLU A 43 8.36 -0.64 -6.96
CA GLU A 43 8.66 0.24 -8.10
C GLU A 43 7.94 1.59 -8.01
N ALA A 44 6.91 1.71 -7.18
CA ALA A 44 6.17 2.95 -7.02
C ALA A 44 7.05 4.09 -6.47
N ARG A 45 7.19 5.13 -7.29
CA ARG A 45 7.69 6.45 -6.89
C ARG A 45 6.52 7.43 -6.78
N ASP A 46 6.74 8.48 -5.98
CA ASP A 46 5.82 9.61 -5.80
C ASP A 46 4.39 9.17 -5.44
N ILE A 47 4.25 8.55 -4.27
CA ILE A 47 2.96 8.14 -3.74
C ILE A 47 2.19 9.37 -3.26
N THR A 48 1.04 9.60 -3.88
CA THR A 48 0.14 10.71 -3.53
C THR A 48 -0.55 10.44 -2.19
N LEU A 49 -1.03 11.51 -1.54
CA LEU A 49 -1.84 11.38 -0.32
C LEU A 49 -3.13 10.58 -0.57
N THR A 50 -3.71 10.70 -1.75
CA THR A 50 -4.91 9.94 -2.15
C THR A 50 -4.61 8.44 -2.26
N GLU A 51 -3.48 8.07 -2.87
CA GLU A 51 -3.05 6.67 -2.93
C GLU A 51 -2.77 6.10 -1.54
N LEU A 52 -2.08 6.86 -0.70
CA LEU A 52 -1.84 6.48 0.69
C LEU A 52 -3.15 6.28 1.45
N ALA A 53 -4.10 7.20 1.32
CA ALA A 53 -5.41 7.10 1.96
C ALA A 53 -6.19 5.88 1.44
N GLY A 54 -6.19 5.64 0.14
CA GLY A 54 -6.81 4.46 -0.48
C GLY A 54 -6.23 3.15 0.04
N LEU A 55 -4.90 3.04 0.12
CA LEU A 55 -4.22 1.88 0.70
C LEU A 55 -4.57 1.69 2.18
N CYS A 56 -4.59 2.78 2.96
CA CYS A 56 -4.98 2.74 4.38
C CYS A 56 -6.39 2.19 4.56
N THR A 57 -7.33 2.64 3.72
CA THR A 57 -8.72 2.16 3.70
C THR A 57 -8.78 0.68 3.34
N ALA A 58 -8.15 0.29 2.23
CA ALA A 58 -8.16 -1.10 1.76
C ALA A 58 -7.52 -2.09 2.74
N LEU A 59 -6.49 -1.64 3.46
CA LEU A 59 -5.79 -2.43 4.46
C LEU A 59 -6.41 -2.30 5.86
N GLY A 60 -7.35 -1.38 6.10
CA GLY A 60 -7.83 -1.08 7.46
C GLY A 60 -6.67 -0.72 8.41
N MET A 61 -5.74 0.12 7.95
CA MET A 61 -4.54 0.52 8.70
C MET A 61 -4.39 2.04 8.70
N PRO A 62 -3.92 2.64 9.80
CA PRO A 62 -3.65 4.08 9.82
C PRO A 62 -2.37 4.41 9.01
N PRO A 63 -2.25 5.62 8.44
CA PRO A 63 -1.06 6.03 7.68
C PRO A 63 0.26 5.86 8.44
N ALA A 64 0.24 6.10 9.76
CA ALA A 64 1.40 5.91 10.62
C ALA A 64 1.93 4.46 10.61
N ALA A 65 1.07 3.45 10.44
CA ALA A 65 1.49 2.05 10.38
C ALA A 65 2.20 1.71 9.06
N LEU A 66 1.91 2.45 7.99
CA LEU A 66 2.56 2.27 6.68
C LEU A 66 3.83 3.12 6.54
N LEU A 67 3.89 4.28 7.19
CA LEU A 67 4.98 5.26 7.00
C LEU A 67 6.07 5.22 8.07
N ARG A 68 5.76 4.78 9.30
CA ARG A 68 6.72 4.85 10.42
C ARG A 68 7.89 3.88 10.19
N SER A 69 9.10 4.43 10.06
CA SER A 69 10.33 3.66 10.23
C SER A 69 10.54 3.38 11.72
N ALA A 70 10.92 2.14 12.05
CA ALA A 70 11.44 1.83 13.38
C ALA A 70 12.73 2.62 13.65
#